data_AF-A0A3E2NB35-F1
#
_entry.id   AF-A0A3E2NB35-F1
#
_cell.length_a   1.000
_cell.length_b   1.000
_cell.length_c   1.000
_cell.angle_alpha   90.00
_cell.angle_beta   90.00
_cell.angle_gamma   90.00
#
_symmetry.space_group_name_H-M   'P 1'
#
loop_
_entity.id
_entity.type
_entity.pdbx_description
1 polymer ?
#
loop_
_entity_poly.entity_id
_entity_poly.type
_entity_poly.pdbx_seq_one_letter_code
_entity_poly.pdbx_strand_id
1 'polypeptide(L)'
;MTLTVSTVTAPQAMADNSLAITNVPMASNAAMAQLRMEDKGPDFSKGSLISEVWGTEEDGTPYVERTYIEHNAALLRASKSKKYTKTKSYGATGSVEVSARFEYDSAERTVYVFDESGSYNQGGGVSDVEDYGTTTSGDGTSKATAKYSCRVNRNLGGWATYSVSVSCNYKGNKS
;
A
#
# COMPACT_ATOMS: atom_id res chain seq x y z
N MET A 1 26.25 -15.21 62.27
CA MET A 1 26.10 -13.81 61.79
C MET A 1 25.65 -13.90 60.35
N THR A 2 24.62 -13.12 60.02
CA THR A 2 23.51 -13.47 59.13
C THR A 2 23.82 -13.21 57.64
N LEU A 3 23.52 -14.19 56.78
CA LEU A 3 23.41 -14.03 55.33
C LEU A 3 22.24 -13.10 55.00
N THR A 4 22.48 -12.06 54.21
CA THR A 4 21.42 -11.19 53.68
C THR A 4 21.29 -11.42 52.17
N VAL A 5 20.11 -11.90 51.79
CA VAL A 5 19.63 -12.01 50.41
C VAL A 5 19.21 -10.61 49.94
N SER A 6 19.76 -10.13 48.84
CA SER A 6 19.30 -8.90 48.19
C SER A 6 18.33 -9.25 47.07
N THR A 7 17.04 -8.97 47.30
CA THR A 7 16.04 -8.81 46.23
C THR A 7 15.98 -7.35 45.85
N VAL A 8 16.37 -7.00 44.62
CA VAL A 8 16.07 -5.67 44.07
C VAL A 8 14.90 -5.80 43.11
N THR A 9 13.75 -5.32 43.56
CA THR A 9 12.56 -4.98 42.78
C THR A 9 12.86 -3.89 41.76
N ALA A 10 12.54 -4.12 40.49
CA ALA A 10 12.04 -3.07 39.60
C ALA A 10 10.50 -3.03 39.73
N PRO A 11 9.76 -1.99 39.32
CA PRO A 11 10.16 -0.81 38.55
C PRO A 11 9.61 0.52 39.12
N GLN A 12 9.97 1.67 38.54
CA GLN A 12 8.98 2.66 38.08
C GLN A 12 9.66 3.75 37.25
N ALA A 13 9.22 3.82 35.99
CA ALA A 13 9.49 4.93 35.11
C ALA A 13 8.86 6.20 35.71
N MET A 14 9.67 7.22 35.93
CA MET A 14 9.16 8.59 36.05
C MET A 14 9.17 9.19 34.64
N ALA A 15 7.96 9.31 34.10
CA ALA A 15 7.68 10.05 32.89
C ALA A 15 8.02 11.53 33.13
N ASP A 16 8.98 12.04 32.37
CA ASP A 16 9.17 13.47 32.23
C ASP A 16 8.08 13.99 31.28
N ASN A 17 7.09 14.64 31.87
CA ASN A 17 5.86 15.07 31.22
C ASN A 17 6.09 16.39 30.50
N SER A 18 6.92 16.36 29.45
CA SER A 18 6.95 17.38 28.41
C SER A 18 5.95 16.97 27.34
N LEU A 19 4.68 17.31 27.54
CA LEU A 19 3.66 17.31 26.49
C LEU A 19 4.07 18.31 25.41
N ALA A 20 4.92 17.87 24.48
CA ALA A 20 4.87 18.38 23.13
C ALA A 20 3.52 17.92 22.58
N ILE A 21 2.54 18.83 22.63
CA ILE A 21 1.27 18.68 21.93
C ILE A 21 1.64 18.61 20.44
N THR A 22 1.85 17.39 19.94
CA THR A 22 1.85 17.13 18.51
C THR A 22 0.41 17.34 18.05
N ASN A 23 0.10 18.57 17.67
CA ASN A 23 -1.03 18.90 16.82
C ASN A 23 -0.90 18.06 15.55
N VAL A 24 -1.45 16.84 15.53
CA VAL A 24 -1.88 16.23 14.27
C VAL A 24 -3.15 16.99 13.89
N PRO A 25 -3.05 17.96 12.96
CA PRO A 25 -3.88 19.15 12.97
C PRO A 25 -5.20 18.89 12.24
N MET A 26 -6.24 19.67 12.56
CA MET A 26 -7.55 19.68 11.86
C MET A 26 -7.46 19.71 10.31
N ALA A 27 -6.32 20.12 9.74
CA ALA A 27 -6.05 20.09 8.30
C ALA A 27 -6.06 18.67 7.68
N SER A 28 -5.65 17.62 8.40
CA SER A 28 -5.70 16.25 7.87
C SER A 28 -7.14 15.76 7.71
N ASN A 29 -8.03 16.14 8.63
CA ASN A 29 -9.46 15.83 8.52
C ASN A 29 -10.13 16.58 7.37
N ALA A 30 -9.79 17.84 7.14
CA ALA A 30 -10.32 18.63 6.02
C ALA A 30 -9.83 18.08 4.67
N ALA A 31 -8.54 17.76 4.55
CA ALA A 31 -7.97 17.19 3.34
C ALA A 31 -8.55 15.80 3.03
N MET A 32 -8.74 14.96 4.05
CA MET A 32 -9.42 13.67 3.87
C MET A 32 -10.90 13.84 3.49
N ALA A 33 -11.61 14.81 4.06
CA ALA A 33 -12.99 15.13 3.67
C ALA A 33 -13.07 15.61 2.21
N GLN A 34 -12.11 16.44 1.78
CA GLN A 34 -12.00 16.86 0.38
C GLN A 34 -11.74 15.67 -0.54
N LEU A 35 -10.80 14.78 -0.20
CA LEU A 35 -10.55 13.58 -0.98
C LEU A 35 -11.81 12.73 -1.13
N ARG A 36 -12.63 12.60 -0.07
CA ARG A 36 -13.91 11.87 -0.13
C ARG A 36 -14.93 12.52 -1.07
N MET A 37 -14.91 13.85 -1.21
CA MET A 37 -15.78 14.56 -2.16
C MET A 37 -15.29 14.43 -3.61
N GLU A 38 -13.98 14.34 -3.81
CA GLU A 38 -13.34 14.20 -5.13
C GLU A 38 -13.34 12.76 -5.66
N ASP A 39 -13.42 11.78 -4.75
CA ASP A 39 -13.36 10.38 -5.08
C ASP A 39 -14.57 9.93 -5.92
N LYS A 40 -14.28 9.24 -7.02
CA LYS A 40 -15.29 8.73 -7.97
C LYS A 40 -15.81 7.33 -7.60
N GLY A 41 -15.37 6.79 -6.46
CA GLY A 41 -15.66 5.44 -6.03
C GLY A 41 -14.82 4.37 -6.75
N PRO A 42 -15.16 3.08 -6.54
CA PRO A 42 -14.45 1.96 -7.14
C PRO A 42 -14.61 1.88 -8.66
N ASP A 43 -13.54 1.46 -9.33
CA ASP A 43 -13.51 1.23 -10.78
C ASP A 43 -13.64 -0.27 -11.08
N PHE A 44 -14.87 -0.71 -11.31
CA PHE A 44 -15.17 -2.12 -11.58
C PHE A 44 -14.71 -2.61 -12.97
N SER A 45 -14.17 -1.74 -13.83
CA SER A 45 -13.51 -2.18 -15.06
C SER A 45 -12.21 -2.94 -14.77
N LYS A 46 -11.64 -2.76 -13.57
CA LYS A 46 -10.41 -3.43 -13.08
C LYS A 46 -10.68 -4.79 -12.45
N GLY A 47 -11.95 -5.22 -12.38
CA GLY A 47 -12.39 -6.46 -11.77
C GLY A 47 -13.14 -6.24 -10.45
N SER A 48 -13.17 -7.28 -9.61
CA SER A 48 -13.87 -7.24 -8.33
C SER A 48 -13.05 -6.53 -7.27
N LEU A 49 -13.63 -5.53 -6.61
CA LEU A 49 -13.02 -4.87 -5.45
C LEU A 49 -12.91 -5.86 -4.27
N ILE A 50 -11.71 -6.04 -3.74
CA ILE A 50 -11.44 -6.93 -2.60
C ILE A 50 -10.95 -6.20 -1.35
N SER A 51 -10.48 -4.96 -1.49
CA SER A 51 -10.05 -4.14 -0.37
C SER A 51 -10.12 -2.66 -0.74
N GLU A 52 -10.58 -1.84 0.20
CA GLU A 52 -10.52 -0.38 0.13
C GLU A 52 -9.99 0.13 1.48
N VAL A 53 -8.97 0.99 1.44
CA VAL A 53 -8.32 1.55 2.63
C VAL A 53 -8.18 3.05 2.45
N TRP A 54 -8.67 3.82 3.42
CA TRP A 54 -8.47 5.26 3.50
C TRP A 54 -7.36 5.55 4.50
N GLY A 55 -6.43 6.43 4.15
CA GLY A 55 -5.30 6.74 5.02
C GLY A 55 -4.61 8.04 4.66
N THR A 56 -3.49 8.30 5.33
CA THR A 56 -2.63 9.46 5.09
C THR A 56 -1.19 8.99 4.95
N GLU A 57 -0.44 9.59 4.04
CA GLU A 57 1.01 9.43 3.95
C GLU A 57 1.71 10.04 5.18
N GLU A 58 3.01 9.78 5.34
CA GLU A 58 3.82 10.37 6.41
C GLU A 58 3.86 11.90 6.35
N ASP A 59 3.76 12.47 5.15
CA ASP A 59 3.68 13.93 4.94
C ASP A 59 2.27 14.49 5.18
N GLY A 60 1.32 13.66 5.59
CA GLY A 60 -0.08 14.01 5.84
C GLY A 60 -0.98 14.00 4.60
N THR A 61 -0.45 13.69 3.41
CA THR A 61 -1.26 13.64 2.18
C THR A 61 -2.31 12.54 2.28
N PRO A 62 -3.62 12.85 2.16
CA PRO A 62 -4.67 11.85 2.21
C PRO A 62 -4.67 10.96 0.97
N TYR A 63 -5.04 9.69 1.13
CA TYR A 63 -5.23 8.77 0.02
C TYR A 63 -6.39 7.80 0.24
N VAL A 64 -6.87 7.23 -0.87
CA VAL A 64 -7.67 6.00 -0.89
C VAL A 64 -6.95 4.95 -1.74
N GLU A 65 -6.72 3.78 -1.15
CA GLU A 65 -6.11 2.63 -1.80
C GLU A 65 -7.17 1.56 -2.05
N ARG A 66 -7.27 1.09 -3.30
CA ARG A 66 -8.21 0.04 -3.71
C ARG A 66 -7.47 -1.09 -4.38
N THR A 67 -7.80 -2.32 -3.97
CA THR A 67 -7.27 -3.53 -4.60
C THR A 67 -8.40 -4.27 -5.29
N TYR A 68 -8.15 -4.64 -6.54
CA TYR A 68 -9.05 -5.39 -7.41
C TYR A 68 -8.43 -6.72 -7.76
N ILE A 69 -9.28 -7.70 -8.03
CA ILE A 69 -8.91 -8.97 -8.64
C ILE A 69 -9.68 -9.15 -9.95
N GLU A 70 -8.97 -9.40 -11.03
CA GLU A 70 -9.57 -9.71 -12.32
C GLU A 70 -9.97 -11.19 -12.36
N HIS A 71 -11.25 -11.45 -12.55
CA HIS A 71 -11.79 -12.80 -12.73
C HIS A 71 -11.88 -13.12 -14.22
N ASN A 72 -10.81 -13.67 -14.79
CA ASN A 72 -10.89 -14.20 -16.15
C ASN A 72 -11.50 -15.62 -16.11
N ALA A 73 -12.73 -15.75 -16.61
CA ALA A 73 -13.48 -17.00 -16.61
C ALA A 73 -12.78 -18.15 -17.37
N ALA A 74 -11.94 -17.83 -18.37
CA ALA A 74 -11.14 -18.81 -19.09
C ALA A 74 -9.93 -19.28 -18.25
N LEU A 75 -9.31 -18.37 -17.50
CA LEU A 75 -8.18 -18.68 -16.60
C LEU A 75 -8.62 -19.37 -15.29
N LEU A 76 -9.85 -19.13 -14.83
CA LEU A 76 -10.40 -19.73 -13.59
C LEU A 76 -10.53 -21.26 -13.62
N ARG A 77 -10.65 -21.86 -14.82
CA ARG A 77 -10.78 -23.33 -14.97
C ARG A 77 -9.46 -24.03 -15.26
N ALA A 78 -8.43 -23.29 -15.69
CA ALA A 78 -7.18 -23.87 -16.21
C ALA A 78 -5.91 -23.37 -15.52
N SER A 79 -5.92 -22.18 -14.91
CA SER A 79 -4.72 -21.56 -14.35
C SER A 79 -4.92 -21.24 -12.87
N LYS A 80 -3.91 -21.52 -12.05
CA LYS A 80 -3.81 -21.02 -10.67
C LYS A 80 -3.37 -19.54 -10.65
N SER A 81 -3.60 -18.82 -11.74
CA SER A 81 -3.16 -17.44 -11.91
C SER A 81 -4.26 -16.47 -11.49
N LYS A 82 -3.86 -15.38 -10.82
CA LYS A 82 -4.73 -14.28 -10.41
C LYS A 82 -4.06 -12.97 -10.75
N LYS A 83 -4.75 -12.11 -11.50
CA LYS A 83 -4.30 -10.75 -11.74
C LYS A 83 -4.90 -9.81 -10.72
N TYR A 84 -4.03 -9.08 -10.05
CA TYR A 84 -4.43 -8.05 -9.10
C TYR A 84 -4.03 -6.69 -9.64
N THR A 85 -4.91 -5.71 -9.45
CA THR A 85 -4.63 -4.31 -9.72
C THR A 85 -4.84 -3.54 -8.43
N LYS A 86 -3.91 -2.66 -8.08
CA LYS A 86 -4.03 -1.80 -6.91
C LYS A 86 -3.81 -0.36 -7.31
N THR A 87 -4.73 0.50 -6.91
CA THR A 87 -4.69 1.94 -7.15
C THR A 87 -4.59 2.68 -5.84
N LYS A 88 -3.73 3.69 -5.76
CA LYS A 88 -3.69 4.64 -4.65
C LYS A 88 -3.93 6.05 -5.19
N SER A 89 -5.07 6.62 -4.83
CA SER A 89 -5.55 7.91 -5.34
C SER A 89 -5.37 9.01 -4.29
N TYR A 90 -4.91 10.17 -4.74
CA TYR A 90 -4.66 11.38 -3.96
C TYR A 90 -5.55 12.54 -4.43
N GLY A 91 -6.71 12.22 -5.02
CA GLY A 91 -7.70 13.22 -5.47
C GLY A 91 -7.18 14.03 -6.65
N ALA A 92 -7.27 15.36 -6.56
CA ALA A 92 -6.80 16.30 -7.58
C ALA A 92 -5.31 16.18 -7.95
N THR A 93 -4.48 15.56 -7.09
CA THR A 93 -3.06 15.31 -7.37
C THR A 93 -2.86 14.16 -8.36
N GLY A 94 -3.84 13.26 -8.49
CA GLY A 94 -3.76 12.09 -9.36
C GLY A 94 -3.68 10.78 -8.59
N SER A 95 -3.22 9.72 -9.25
CA SER A 95 -3.15 8.38 -8.66
C SER A 95 -1.96 7.58 -9.18
N VAL A 96 -1.46 6.67 -8.35
CA VAL A 96 -0.53 5.62 -8.76
C VAL A 96 -1.26 4.29 -8.86
N GLU A 97 -0.86 3.46 -9.82
CA GLU A 97 -1.42 2.13 -10.03
C GLU A 97 -0.31 1.10 -10.23
N VAL A 98 -0.52 -0.11 -9.73
CA VAL A 98 0.29 -1.29 -10.06
C VAL A 98 -0.65 -2.45 -10.39
N SER A 99 -0.35 -3.18 -11.47
CA SER A 99 -1.01 -4.42 -11.82
C SER A 99 0.04 -5.52 -11.98
N ALA A 100 -0.28 -6.73 -11.51
CA ALA A 100 0.56 -7.90 -11.70
C ALA A 100 -0.28 -9.17 -11.66
N ARG A 101 0.13 -10.16 -12.46
CA ARG A 101 -0.37 -11.53 -12.40
C ARG A 101 0.50 -12.35 -11.48
N PHE A 102 -0.14 -13.10 -10.59
CA PHE A 102 0.53 -14.03 -9.69
C PHE A 102 0.06 -15.44 -9.99
N GLU A 103 1.02 -16.37 -10.13
CA GLU A 103 0.74 -17.78 -10.29
C GLU A 103 1.27 -18.56 -9.10
N TYR A 104 0.45 -19.49 -8.59
CA TYR A 104 0.82 -20.36 -7.48
C TYR A 104 1.29 -21.72 -7.99
N ASP A 105 2.53 -22.07 -7.66
CA ASP A 105 2.97 -23.46 -7.70
C ASP A 105 2.66 -24.12 -6.36
N SER A 106 1.70 -25.05 -6.37
CA SER A 106 1.32 -25.79 -5.15
C SER A 106 2.28 -26.92 -4.79
N ALA A 107 3.02 -27.45 -5.74
CA ALA A 107 4.02 -28.49 -5.50
C ALA A 107 5.24 -27.89 -4.79
N GLU A 108 5.70 -26.74 -5.26
CA GLU A 108 6.83 -26.01 -4.71
C GLU A 108 6.45 -25.08 -3.54
N ARG A 109 5.16 -24.75 -3.40
CA ARG A 109 4.63 -23.80 -2.42
C ARG A 109 5.18 -22.37 -2.63
N THR A 110 5.34 -22.00 -3.90
CA THR A 110 5.93 -20.74 -4.36
C THR A 110 4.92 -19.91 -5.15
N VAL A 111 5.21 -18.62 -5.26
CA VAL A 111 4.45 -17.63 -6.03
C VAL A 111 5.38 -16.96 -7.02
N TYR A 112 4.96 -16.90 -8.28
CA TYR A 112 5.67 -16.23 -9.36
C TYR A 112 4.91 -14.99 -9.81
N VAL A 113 5.62 -13.94 -10.24
CA VAL A 113 5.05 -12.68 -10.73
C VAL A 113 5.22 -12.59 -12.24
N PHE A 114 4.17 -12.20 -12.93
CA PHE A 114 4.13 -11.99 -14.38
C PHE A 114 3.35 -10.73 -14.72
N ASP A 115 3.58 -10.22 -15.93
CA ASP A 115 2.85 -9.09 -16.52
C ASP A 115 2.77 -7.86 -15.57
N GLU A 116 3.83 -7.60 -14.80
CA GLU A 116 3.85 -6.45 -13.93
C GLU A 116 3.89 -5.14 -14.73
N SER A 117 3.08 -4.19 -14.30
CA SER A 117 3.01 -2.87 -14.89
C SER A 117 2.60 -1.87 -13.82
N GLY A 118 3.03 -0.63 -14.01
CA GLY A 118 2.72 0.46 -13.11
C GLY A 118 2.56 1.73 -13.89
N SER A 119 1.75 2.64 -13.34
CA SER A 119 1.47 3.90 -13.99
C SER A 119 1.14 4.99 -12.98
N TYR A 120 1.45 6.22 -13.37
CA TYR A 120 1.00 7.42 -12.69
C TYR A 120 0.00 8.17 -13.57
N ASN A 121 -1.21 8.39 -13.05
CA ASN A 121 -2.23 9.20 -13.69
C ASN A 121 -2.14 10.61 -13.11
N GLN A 122 -1.53 11.52 -13.86
CA GLN A 122 -1.26 12.89 -13.44
C GLN A 122 -2.56 13.70 -13.23
N GLY A 123 -2.63 14.38 -12.09
CA GLY A 123 -3.68 15.35 -11.77
C GLY A 123 -3.31 16.80 -12.09
N GLY A 124 -4.23 17.74 -11.87
CA GLY A 124 -4.08 19.15 -12.27
C GLY A 124 -3.05 19.97 -11.47
N GLY A 125 -2.52 19.42 -10.37
CA GLY A 125 -1.60 20.10 -9.46
C GLY A 125 -0.11 19.78 -9.64
N VAL A 126 0.27 19.19 -10.77
CA VAL A 126 1.58 18.56 -10.98
C VAL A 126 2.35 19.27 -12.09
N SER A 127 3.59 19.66 -11.80
CA SER A 127 4.50 20.28 -12.76
C SER A 127 5.51 19.31 -13.36
N ASP A 128 5.86 18.25 -12.63
CA ASP A 128 6.90 17.30 -13.06
C ASP A 128 6.74 15.93 -12.39
N VAL A 129 7.25 14.89 -13.05
CA VAL A 129 7.19 13.49 -12.60
C VAL A 129 8.50 12.76 -12.93
N GLU A 130 9.14 12.20 -11.91
CA GLU A 130 10.21 11.21 -12.08
C GLU A 130 9.60 9.81 -11.91
N ASP A 131 9.54 9.04 -12.99
CA ASP A 131 9.08 7.66 -12.93
C ASP A 131 10.22 6.72 -12.51
N TYR A 132 10.03 5.96 -11.42
CA TYR A 132 10.99 4.94 -10.97
C TYR A 132 10.62 3.54 -11.44
N GLY A 133 9.50 3.38 -12.13
CA GLY A 133 9.05 2.15 -12.74
C GLY A 133 8.47 1.14 -11.75
N THR A 134 8.35 -0.09 -12.24
CA THR A 134 7.82 -1.23 -11.49
C THR A 134 8.96 -2.15 -11.08
N THR A 135 8.89 -2.69 -9.86
CA THR A 135 9.83 -3.65 -9.32
C THR A 135 9.09 -4.84 -8.73
N THR A 136 9.72 -6.01 -8.75
CA THR A 136 9.21 -7.23 -8.13
C THR A 136 10.13 -7.69 -6.99
N SER A 137 9.56 -8.42 -6.03
CA SER A 137 10.31 -9.03 -4.93
C SER A 137 9.65 -10.32 -4.48
N GLY A 138 10.44 -11.27 -3.97
CA GLY A 138 9.93 -12.55 -3.46
C GLY A 138 9.37 -13.48 -4.54
N ASP A 139 9.73 -13.27 -5.80
CA ASP A 139 9.46 -14.21 -6.89
C ASP A 139 10.09 -15.58 -6.58
N GLY A 140 9.34 -16.66 -6.82
CA GLY A 140 9.74 -18.02 -6.48
C GLY A 140 9.74 -18.30 -4.96
N THR A 141 9.05 -17.48 -4.15
CA THR A 141 8.92 -17.70 -2.69
C THR A 141 7.47 -17.83 -2.25
N SER A 142 7.24 -18.07 -0.95
CA SER A 142 5.88 -18.14 -0.39
C SER A 142 5.10 -16.81 -0.46
N LYS A 143 5.78 -15.68 -0.76
CA LYS A 143 5.17 -14.37 -0.92
C LYS A 143 5.90 -13.58 -2.00
N ALA A 144 5.18 -13.19 -3.04
CA ALA A 144 5.71 -12.30 -4.06
C ALA A 144 4.98 -10.94 -4.04
N THR A 145 5.66 -9.88 -4.46
CA THR A 145 5.13 -8.51 -4.48
C THR A 145 5.57 -7.79 -5.75
N ALA A 146 4.64 -7.07 -6.37
CA ALA A 146 4.94 -6.06 -7.38
C ALA A 146 4.69 -4.67 -6.79
N LYS A 147 5.58 -3.72 -7.07
CA LYS A 147 5.52 -2.34 -6.58
C LYS A 147 5.80 -1.37 -7.71
N TYR A 148 4.97 -0.33 -7.80
CA TYR A 148 5.25 0.84 -8.63
C TYR A 148 5.61 2.03 -7.73
N SER A 149 6.52 2.89 -8.19
CA SER A 149 6.84 4.15 -7.50
C SER A 149 7.23 5.25 -8.47
N CYS A 150 6.92 6.48 -8.09
CA CYS A 150 7.34 7.69 -8.78
C CYS A 150 7.57 8.82 -7.76
N ARG A 151 8.22 9.89 -8.21
CA ARG A 151 8.32 11.16 -7.48
C ARG A 151 7.59 12.23 -8.26
N VAL A 152 6.77 13.00 -7.56
CA VAL A 152 5.88 13.99 -8.16
C VAL A 152 6.22 15.36 -7.60
N ASN A 153 6.44 16.34 -8.48
CA ASN A 153 6.56 17.73 -8.09
C ASN A 153 5.18 18.38 -8.07
N ARG A 154 4.72 18.73 -6.87
CA ARG A 154 3.45 19.42 -6.65
C ARG A 154 3.69 20.93 -6.79
N ASN A 155 2.90 21.62 -7.61
CA ASN A 155 3.03 23.05 -7.89
C ASN A 155 3.22 23.94 -6.64
N LEU A 156 2.60 23.57 -5.52
CA LEU A 156 2.67 24.30 -4.24
C LEU A 156 3.15 23.44 -3.05
N GLY A 157 3.60 22.21 -3.30
CA GLY A 157 3.91 21.22 -2.26
C GLY A 157 5.29 20.56 -2.38
N GLY A 158 6.09 21.00 -3.36
CA GLY A 158 7.39 20.43 -3.66
C GLY A 158 7.31 18.95 -4.06
N TRP A 159 8.44 18.27 -3.98
CA TRP A 159 8.56 16.87 -4.35
C TRP A 159 8.02 15.94 -3.27
N ALA A 160 7.18 14.99 -3.67
CA ALA A 160 6.71 13.87 -2.86
C ALA A 160 6.92 12.54 -3.60
N THR A 161 7.20 11.46 -2.87
CA THR A 161 7.30 10.12 -3.44
C THR A 161 6.00 9.38 -3.21
N TYR A 162 5.41 8.87 -4.29
CA TYR A 162 4.22 8.04 -4.24
C TYR A 162 4.55 6.62 -4.66
N SER A 163 3.97 5.66 -3.95
CA SER A 163 4.14 4.25 -4.30
C SER A 163 2.93 3.43 -3.93
N VAL A 164 2.78 2.32 -4.64
CA VAL A 164 1.72 1.34 -4.42
C VAL A 164 2.26 -0.05 -4.68
N SER A 165 1.87 -1.02 -3.86
CA SER A 165 2.35 -2.40 -3.99
C SER A 165 1.24 -3.41 -3.77
N VAL A 166 1.22 -4.44 -4.61
CA VAL A 166 0.33 -5.58 -4.46
C VAL A 166 1.14 -6.83 -4.17
N SER A 167 0.72 -7.58 -3.14
CA SER A 167 1.40 -8.79 -2.71
C SER A 167 0.47 -9.98 -2.76
N CYS A 168 1.03 -11.12 -3.08
CA CYS A 168 0.36 -12.40 -3.15
C CYS A 168 1.11 -13.40 -2.27
N ASN A 169 0.41 -14.11 -1.39
CA ASN A 169 1.00 -15.10 -0.49
C ASN A 169 0.43 -16.46 -0.82
N TYR A 170 1.27 -17.49 -0.93
CA TYR A 170 0.81 -18.86 -1.01
C TYR A 170 0.01 -19.21 0.24
N LYS A 171 -1.27 -19.54 0.04
CA LYS A 171 -2.18 -20.04 1.06
C LYS A 171 -2.49 -21.49 0.75
N GLY A 172 -1.50 -22.37 0.93
CA GLY A 172 -1.76 -23.81 0.90
C GLY A 172 -2.73 -24.21 2.01
N ASN A 173 -3.53 -25.25 1.78
CA ASN A 173 -4.20 -25.93 2.88
C ASN A 173 -3.12 -26.48 3.81
N LYS A 174 -3.22 -26.24 5.12
CA LYS A 174 -2.49 -27.06 6.09
C LYS A 174 -3.01 -28.49 5.88
N SER A 175 -2.21 -29.32 5.23
CA SER A 175 -2.42 -30.77 5.15
C SER A 175 -2.41 -31.37 6.55
#